data_AF-A0AA39Y5K8-F1
#
_entry.id   AF-A0AA39Y5K8-F1
#
_cell.length_a   1.000
_cell.length_b   1.000
_cell.length_c   1.000
_cell.angle_alpha   90.00
_cell.angle_beta   90.00
_cell.angle_gamma   90.00
#
_symmetry.space_group_name_H-M   'P 1'
#
loop_
_entity.id
_entity.type
_entity.pdbx_description
1 polymer ?
#
loop_
_entity_poly.entity_id
_entity_poly.type
_entity_poly.pdbx_seq_one_letter_code
_entity_poly.pdbx_strand_id
1 'polypeptide(L)'
;MAPPVMPDEWKLSPQARLNVFNEQIVPQELQPYMHLHHRDDAKQPMAVLIVGQTGAGKTRLAPVLSQAMVDINRTPAHFIADTYKTYHPNYATCVQRAPEKASILASLDARIWLEMACAYAVENRLDVLVESACRHPDDFCKLARIFYTGGYNVRVAILAVPEALSRLGILVRYYRNLPEAQSRGLPLRLTPKKVHDDSYAGLALATKFLDEEAFAESVIVVRRNNMLAYVNERVDSQTRAWRADAGALRALELERIRGLSPEEERTARADIEELRRLGNEKLEDEIREIEGLIALLDTTDDGHLPALDPLHAAGFITLDSGSK
;
A
#
# COMPACT_ATOMS: atom_id res chain seq x y z
N MET A 1 -8.45 -17.81 -20.62
CA MET A 1 -8.27 -19.03 -19.79
C MET A 1 -8.92 -18.78 -18.44
N ALA A 2 -9.76 -19.70 -17.96
CA ALA A 2 -10.21 -19.66 -16.56
C ALA A 2 -8.99 -19.71 -15.64
N PRO A 3 -9.00 -19.01 -14.49
CA PRO A 3 -7.88 -19.09 -13.55
C PRO A 3 -7.68 -20.55 -13.13
N PRO A 4 -6.43 -21.03 -13.00
CA PRO A 4 -6.17 -22.39 -12.55
C PRO A 4 -6.84 -22.62 -11.20
N VAL A 5 -7.74 -23.60 -11.16
CA VAL A 5 -8.45 -23.97 -9.92
C VAL A 5 -7.46 -24.74 -9.04
N MET A 6 -7.24 -24.24 -7.83
CA MET A 6 -6.43 -24.95 -6.84
C MET A 6 -7.17 -26.19 -6.36
N PRO A 7 -6.45 -27.28 -5.99
CA PRO A 7 -7.08 -28.44 -5.38
C PRO A 7 -7.88 -28.01 -4.15
N ASP A 8 -9.09 -28.56 -3.98
CA ASP A 8 -9.95 -28.21 -2.86
C ASP A 8 -9.29 -28.54 -1.51
N GLU A 9 -8.44 -29.57 -1.47
CA GLU A 9 -7.66 -29.92 -0.27
C GLU A 9 -6.67 -28.82 0.20
N TRP A 10 -6.37 -27.84 -0.65
CA TRP A 10 -5.46 -26.75 -0.30
C TRP A 10 -6.19 -25.52 0.24
N LYS A 11 -7.53 -25.49 0.20
CA LYS A 11 -8.33 -24.42 0.79
C LYS A 11 -8.37 -24.58 2.30
N LEU A 12 -8.01 -23.53 3.04
CA LEU A 12 -8.10 -23.55 4.50
C LEU A 12 -9.55 -23.36 4.96
N SER A 13 -9.94 -24.12 6.00
CA SER A 13 -11.16 -23.86 6.74
C SER A 13 -10.98 -22.61 7.63
N PRO A 14 -12.07 -21.96 8.09
CA PRO A 14 -11.96 -20.87 9.06
C PRO A 14 -11.15 -21.24 10.30
N GLN A 15 -11.35 -22.45 10.84
CA GLN A 15 -10.59 -22.94 12.00
C GLN A 15 -9.10 -23.10 11.68
N ALA A 16 -8.75 -23.64 10.50
CA ALA A 16 -7.35 -23.78 10.11
C ALA A 16 -6.66 -22.40 9.96
N ARG A 17 -7.36 -21.40 9.42
CA ARG A 17 -6.85 -20.02 9.37
C ARG A 17 -6.60 -19.46 10.77
N LEU A 18 -7.54 -19.69 11.70
CA LEU A 18 -7.43 -19.23 13.08
C LEU A 18 -6.25 -19.89 13.80
N ASN A 19 -6.05 -21.19 13.61
CA ASN A 19 -4.91 -21.91 14.19
C ASN A 19 -3.58 -21.35 13.65
N VAL A 20 -3.43 -21.20 12.34
CA VAL A 20 -2.22 -20.59 11.73
C VAL A 20 -1.98 -19.19 12.28
N PHE A 21 -3.05 -18.39 12.41
CA PHE A 21 -2.94 -17.05 12.94
C PHE A 21 -2.43 -17.03 14.39
N ASN A 22 -3.05 -17.81 15.28
CA ASN A 22 -2.71 -17.81 16.71
C ASN A 22 -1.37 -18.49 17.01
N GLU A 23 -1.04 -19.57 16.30
CA GLU A 23 0.13 -20.41 16.61
C GLU A 23 1.40 -19.96 15.87
N GLN A 24 1.27 -19.22 14.77
CA GLN A 24 2.42 -18.82 13.94
C GLN A 24 2.50 -17.31 13.73
N ILE A 25 1.43 -16.68 13.25
CA ILE A 25 1.47 -15.25 12.90
C ILE A 25 1.57 -14.38 14.15
N VAL A 26 0.74 -14.61 15.18
CA VAL A 26 0.80 -13.82 16.42
C VAL A 26 2.19 -13.90 17.06
N PRO A 27 2.79 -15.07 17.32
CA PRO A 27 4.14 -15.15 17.91
C PRO A 27 5.24 -14.47 17.09
N GLN A 28 5.19 -14.55 15.76
CA GLN A 28 6.29 -14.07 14.92
C GLN A 28 6.14 -12.60 14.51
N GLU A 29 4.91 -12.15 14.25
CA GLU A 29 4.64 -10.85 13.63
C GLU A 29 4.05 -9.84 14.61
N LEU A 30 3.42 -10.28 15.72
CA LEU A 30 2.70 -9.39 16.64
C LEU A 30 3.31 -9.38 18.05
N GLN A 31 3.74 -10.53 18.55
CA GLN A 31 4.38 -10.65 19.87
C GLN A 31 5.57 -9.69 20.07
N PRO A 32 6.43 -9.42 19.07
CA PRO A 32 7.53 -8.46 19.22
C PRO A 32 7.07 -7.05 19.60
N TYR A 33 5.84 -6.66 19.29
CA TYR A 33 5.29 -5.33 19.56
C TYR A 33 4.47 -5.27 20.86
N MET A 34 4.21 -6.38 21.54
CA MET A 34 3.32 -6.41 22.71
C MET A 34 3.80 -5.56 23.89
N HIS A 35 5.09 -5.28 24.00
CA HIS A 35 5.62 -4.39 25.03
C HIS A 35 5.42 -2.89 24.72
N LEU A 36 4.93 -2.55 23.52
CA LEU A 36 4.73 -1.19 23.02
C LEU A 36 3.26 -0.74 23.04
N HIS A 37 2.37 -1.50 23.70
CA HIS A 37 0.94 -1.23 23.69
C HIS A 37 0.51 -0.01 24.49
N HIS A 38 -0.62 0.59 24.09
CA HIS A 38 -1.23 1.74 24.76
C HIS A 38 -2.45 1.37 25.62
N ARG A 39 -2.45 0.17 26.22
CA ARG A 39 -3.50 -0.27 27.15
C ARG A 39 -3.44 0.44 28.49
N ASP A 40 -2.24 0.81 28.93
CA ASP A 40 -1.99 1.30 30.28
C ASP A 40 -1.57 2.78 30.34
N ASP A 41 -1.39 3.47 29.19
CA ASP A 41 -0.79 4.81 29.13
C ASP A 41 -1.73 5.93 28.64
N ALA A 42 -3.04 5.68 28.58
CA ALA A 42 -4.09 6.61 28.12
C ALA A 42 -3.89 7.23 26.72
N LYS A 43 -2.87 6.79 25.97
CA LYS A 43 -2.63 7.30 24.62
C LYS A 43 -3.68 6.76 23.67
N GLN A 44 -4.09 7.61 22.73
CA GLN A 44 -4.84 7.18 21.56
C GLN A 44 -3.87 6.48 20.59
N PRO A 45 -4.11 5.20 20.22
CA PRO A 45 -3.27 4.52 19.23
C PRO A 45 -3.46 5.13 17.84
N MET A 46 -2.44 5.02 17.01
CA MET A 46 -2.37 5.59 15.67
C MET A 46 -2.31 4.48 14.62
N ALA A 47 -3.09 4.63 13.56
CA ALA A 47 -3.00 3.77 12.39
C ALA A 47 -2.60 4.61 11.17
N VAL A 48 -1.41 4.34 10.62
CA VAL A 48 -0.96 4.94 9.36
C VAL A 48 -1.20 3.94 8.24
N LEU A 49 -2.14 4.24 7.35
CA LEU A 49 -2.48 3.40 6.20
C LEU A 49 -1.84 3.97 4.94
N ILE A 50 -0.93 3.22 4.32
CA ILE A 50 -0.30 3.59 3.05
C ILE A 50 -0.98 2.83 1.93
N VAL A 51 -1.65 3.55 1.05
CA VAL A 51 -2.37 2.99 -0.10
C VAL A 51 -1.76 3.45 -1.40
N GLY A 52 -1.71 2.56 -2.38
CA GLY A 52 -1.15 2.87 -3.69
C GLY A 52 -1.09 1.61 -4.54
N GLN A 53 -1.22 1.73 -5.86
CA GLN A 53 -1.20 0.57 -6.74
C GLN A 53 0.11 -0.23 -6.62
N THR A 54 0.11 -1.45 -7.15
CA THR A 54 1.35 -2.24 -7.22
C THR A 54 2.38 -1.50 -8.08
N GLY A 55 3.64 -1.42 -7.63
CA GLY A 55 4.70 -0.68 -8.34
C GLY A 55 4.71 0.84 -8.12
N ALA A 56 3.74 1.41 -7.39
CA ALA A 56 3.73 2.84 -7.07
C ALA A 56 4.97 3.29 -6.27
N GLY A 57 5.48 2.41 -5.38
CA GLY A 57 6.67 2.69 -4.56
C GLY A 57 6.38 2.81 -3.06
N LYS A 58 5.31 2.20 -2.55
CA LYS A 58 4.94 2.23 -1.11
C LYS A 58 6.10 1.87 -0.19
N THR A 59 6.94 0.91 -0.56
CA THR A 59 8.13 0.49 0.20
C THR A 59 9.18 1.59 0.38
N ARG A 60 9.14 2.67 -0.41
CA ARG A 60 9.98 3.86 -0.20
C ARG A 60 9.32 4.89 0.74
N LEU A 61 8.00 4.96 0.76
CA LEU A 61 7.24 5.86 1.64
C LEU A 61 7.08 5.28 3.05
N ALA A 62 6.93 3.96 3.19
CA ALA A 62 6.73 3.30 4.47
C ALA A 62 7.85 3.59 5.50
N PRO A 63 9.15 3.51 5.15
CA PRO A 63 10.23 3.87 6.07
C PRO A 63 10.19 5.34 6.50
N VAL A 64 9.81 6.25 5.59
CA VAL A 64 9.73 7.69 5.87
C VAL A 64 8.66 7.97 6.92
N LEU A 65 7.46 7.40 6.75
CA LEU A 65 6.37 7.58 7.72
C LEU A 65 6.61 6.81 9.01
N SER A 66 7.19 5.60 8.93
CA SER A 66 7.59 4.83 10.11
C SER A 66 8.61 5.59 10.96
N GLN A 67 9.63 6.19 10.33
CA GLN A 67 10.63 6.98 11.04
C GLN A 67 10.00 8.21 11.71
N ALA A 68 9.09 8.91 11.02
CA ALA A 68 8.37 10.04 11.61
C ALA A 68 7.52 9.64 12.83
N MET A 69 6.99 8.41 12.90
CA MET A 69 6.36 7.87 14.11
C MET A 69 7.39 7.58 15.20
N VAL A 70 8.51 6.94 14.86
CA VAL A 70 9.59 6.61 15.81
C VAL A 70 10.16 7.89 16.45
N ASP A 71 10.31 8.97 15.69
CA ASP A 71 10.82 10.26 16.16
C ASP A 71 9.93 10.88 17.26
N ILE A 72 8.65 10.47 17.35
CA ILE A 72 7.72 10.86 18.42
C ILE A 72 7.46 9.74 19.42
N ASN A 73 8.40 8.79 19.55
CA ASN A 73 8.35 7.64 20.45
C ASN A 73 7.14 6.72 20.20
N ARG A 74 6.76 6.55 18.93
CA ARG A 74 5.74 5.60 18.49
C ARG A 74 6.37 4.61 17.51
N THR A 75 6.65 3.39 17.98
CA THR A 75 7.18 2.33 17.12
C THR A 75 6.02 1.47 16.60
N PRO A 76 5.63 1.58 15.32
CA PRO A 76 4.46 0.88 14.81
C PRO A 76 4.75 -0.59 14.51
N ALA A 77 3.75 -1.43 14.71
CA ALA A 77 3.71 -2.74 14.07
C ALA A 77 3.44 -2.57 12.56
N HIS A 78 4.35 -3.08 11.73
CA HIS A 78 4.29 -2.90 10.27
C HIS A 78 3.65 -4.11 9.57
N PHE A 79 2.46 -3.91 8.99
CA PHE A 79 1.70 -4.98 8.33
C PHE A 79 1.63 -4.83 6.81
N ILE A 80 1.90 -5.94 6.12
CA ILE A 80 1.85 -6.05 4.66
C ILE A 80 1.24 -7.42 4.33
N ALA A 81 0.14 -7.47 3.58
CA ALA A 81 -0.55 -8.73 3.27
C ALA A 81 0.38 -9.78 2.62
N ASP A 82 1.29 -9.36 1.74
CA ASP A 82 2.18 -10.28 1.04
C ASP A 82 3.06 -11.11 1.99
N THR A 83 3.46 -10.55 3.14
CA THR A 83 4.18 -11.26 4.20
C THR A 83 3.43 -12.50 4.66
N TYR A 84 2.10 -12.43 4.78
CA TYR A 84 1.32 -13.52 5.34
C TYR A 84 1.16 -14.73 4.41
N LYS A 85 1.55 -14.60 3.13
CA LYS A 85 1.46 -15.72 2.17
C LYS A 85 2.31 -16.92 2.56
N THR A 86 3.47 -16.67 3.17
CA THR A 86 4.42 -17.72 3.57
C THR A 86 3.90 -18.61 4.70
N TYR A 87 2.91 -18.14 5.47
CA TYR A 87 2.24 -18.92 6.52
C TYR A 87 1.21 -19.91 5.99
N HIS A 88 0.84 -19.83 4.71
CA HIS A 88 -0.07 -20.83 4.14
C HIS A 88 0.62 -22.20 4.12
N PRO A 89 0.04 -23.26 4.74
CA PRO A 89 0.73 -24.55 4.91
C PRO A 89 1.25 -25.18 3.62
N ASN A 90 0.53 -24.98 2.51
CA ASN A 90 0.92 -25.48 1.20
C ASN A 90 1.78 -24.50 0.37
N TYR A 91 2.19 -23.35 0.93
CA TYR A 91 2.90 -22.30 0.18
C TYR A 91 4.24 -22.79 -0.35
N ALA A 92 5.11 -23.30 0.52
CA ALA A 92 6.44 -23.78 0.13
C ALA A 92 6.37 -24.89 -0.92
N THR A 93 5.46 -25.86 -0.74
CA THR A 93 5.20 -26.92 -1.72
C THR A 93 4.73 -26.37 -3.06
N CYS A 94 3.84 -25.38 -3.04
CA CYS A 94 3.35 -24.74 -4.26
C CYS A 94 4.46 -23.95 -4.96
N VAL A 95 5.29 -23.21 -4.23
CA VAL A 95 6.47 -22.52 -4.80
C VAL A 95 7.40 -23.49 -5.51
N GLN A 96 7.62 -24.70 -4.96
CA GLN A 96 8.49 -25.70 -5.58
C GLN A 96 7.88 -26.36 -6.82
N ARG A 97 6.57 -26.65 -6.80
CA ARG A 97 5.90 -27.44 -7.85
C ARG A 97 5.26 -26.61 -8.96
N ALA A 98 4.76 -25.42 -8.62
CA ALA A 98 4.04 -24.52 -9.50
C ALA A 98 4.18 -23.06 -9.01
N PRO A 99 5.38 -22.45 -9.11
CA PRO A 99 5.65 -21.11 -8.58
C PRO A 99 4.66 -20.03 -9.05
N GLU A 100 4.18 -20.13 -10.29
CA GLU A 100 3.21 -19.22 -10.89
C GLU A 100 1.84 -19.25 -10.19
N LYS A 101 1.52 -20.36 -9.50
CA LYS A 101 0.28 -20.57 -8.75
C LYS A 101 0.37 -20.16 -7.29
N ALA A 102 1.57 -20.06 -6.71
CA ALA A 102 1.78 -19.82 -5.28
C ALA A 102 1.10 -18.54 -4.78
N SER A 103 1.16 -17.45 -5.56
CA SER A 103 0.47 -16.21 -5.19
C SER A 103 -1.06 -16.40 -5.19
N ILE A 104 -1.61 -17.09 -6.19
CA ILE A 104 -3.06 -17.29 -6.29
C ILE A 104 -3.55 -18.12 -5.11
N LEU A 105 -2.81 -19.17 -4.75
CA LEU A 105 -3.10 -20.04 -3.61
C LEU A 105 -3.28 -19.24 -2.31
N ALA A 106 -2.26 -18.47 -1.91
CA ALA A 106 -2.23 -17.88 -0.58
C ALA A 106 -2.85 -16.48 -0.49
N SER A 107 -3.27 -15.86 -1.60
CA SER A 107 -3.73 -14.45 -1.58
C SER A 107 -5.02 -14.23 -0.80
N LEU A 108 -5.93 -15.21 -0.75
CA LEU A 108 -7.15 -15.06 0.05
C LEU A 108 -6.82 -15.10 1.54
N ASP A 109 -6.11 -16.14 1.98
CA ASP A 109 -5.80 -16.33 3.40
C ASP A 109 -4.88 -15.24 3.93
N ALA A 110 -3.91 -14.77 3.13
CA ALA A 110 -3.06 -13.64 3.49
C ALA A 110 -3.83 -12.34 3.76
N ARG A 111 -4.92 -12.07 3.01
CA ARG A 111 -5.79 -10.91 3.26
C ARG A 111 -6.62 -11.08 4.51
N ILE A 112 -7.14 -12.29 4.75
CA ILE A 112 -7.86 -12.62 5.99
C ILE A 112 -6.93 -12.46 7.20
N TRP A 113 -5.69 -12.94 7.12
CA TRP A 113 -4.71 -12.79 8.19
C TRP A 113 -4.27 -11.35 8.41
N LEU A 114 -4.21 -10.51 7.37
CA LEU A 114 -4.00 -9.07 7.55
C LEU A 114 -5.17 -8.43 8.32
N GLU A 115 -6.41 -8.76 7.98
CA GLU A 115 -7.59 -8.30 8.70
C GLU A 115 -7.55 -8.74 10.18
N MET A 116 -7.21 -10.00 10.44
CA MET A 116 -7.03 -10.54 11.79
C MET A 116 -5.89 -9.85 12.55
N ALA A 117 -4.76 -9.57 11.91
CA ALA A 117 -3.63 -8.85 12.51
C ALA A 117 -4.02 -7.42 12.90
N CYS A 118 -4.80 -6.74 12.05
CA CYS A 118 -5.32 -5.41 12.36
C CYS A 118 -6.30 -5.45 13.54
N ALA A 119 -7.21 -6.43 13.59
CA ALA A 119 -8.12 -6.62 14.73
C ALA A 119 -7.35 -6.92 16.03
N TYR A 120 -6.34 -7.79 15.98
CA TYR A 120 -5.48 -8.09 17.12
C TYR A 120 -4.71 -6.85 17.60
N ALA A 121 -4.22 -6.01 16.68
CA ALA A 121 -3.59 -4.74 17.02
C ALA A 121 -4.59 -3.79 17.72
N VAL A 122 -5.85 -3.72 17.24
CA VAL A 122 -6.93 -2.96 17.89
C VAL A 122 -7.15 -3.44 19.33
N GLU A 123 -7.33 -4.74 19.55
CA GLU A 123 -7.52 -5.33 20.88
C GLU A 123 -6.37 -5.03 21.83
N ASN A 124 -5.15 -4.95 21.30
CA ASN A 124 -3.94 -4.67 22.08
C ASN A 124 -3.51 -3.21 22.02
N ARG A 125 -4.28 -2.30 21.40
CA ARG A 125 -3.97 -0.87 21.26
C ARG A 125 -2.53 -0.58 20.81
N LEU A 126 -2.07 -1.28 19.77
CA LEU A 126 -0.75 -1.04 19.16
C LEU A 126 -0.82 0.10 18.14
N ASP A 127 0.23 0.91 18.06
CA ASP A 127 0.43 1.73 16.86
C ASP A 127 0.75 0.85 15.65
N VAL A 128 0.22 1.20 14.49
CA VAL A 128 0.38 0.39 13.28
C VAL A 128 0.72 1.23 12.06
N LEU A 129 1.46 0.61 11.14
CA LEU A 129 1.64 1.06 9.77
C LEU A 129 1.20 -0.08 8.85
N VAL A 130 0.25 0.17 7.95
CA VAL A 130 -0.32 -0.86 7.09
C VAL A 130 -0.18 -0.46 5.63
N GLU A 131 0.46 -1.31 4.83
CA GLU A 131 0.52 -1.12 3.37
C GLU A 131 -0.60 -1.89 2.66
N SER A 132 -1.33 -1.23 1.76
CA SER A 132 -2.32 -1.86 0.89
C SER A 132 -2.13 -1.46 -0.57
N ALA A 133 -2.28 -2.45 -1.46
CA ALA A 133 -2.29 -2.22 -2.90
C ALA A 133 -3.66 -1.76 -3.43
N CYS A 134 -4.73 -1.87 -2.61
CA CYS A 134 -6.11 -1.58 -3.03
C CYS A 134 -6.61 -2.40 -4.22
N ARG A 135 -6.05 -3.59 -4.48
CA ARG A 135 -6.56 -4.53 -5.50
C ARG A 135 -8.02 -4.92 -5.25
N HIS A 136 -8.37 -5.08 -3.97
CA HIS A 136 -9.73 -5.30 -3.50
C HIS A 136 -10.07 -4.11 -2.59
N PRO A 137 -10.70 -3.04 -3.10
CA PRO A 137 -10.91 -1.81 -2.33
C PRO A 137 -11.71 -2.05 -1.06
N ASP A 138 -12.66 -2.99 -1.07
CA ASP A 138 -13.44 -3.36 0.11
C ASP A 138 -12.57 -3.82 1.29
N ASP A 139 -11.44 -4.48 1.02
CA ASP A 139 -10.52 -4.86 2.10
C ASP A 139 -9.94 -3.62 2.76
N PHE A 140 -9.51 -2.61 2.00
CA PHE A 140 -9.04 -1.35 2.57
C PHE A 140 -10.14 -0.63 3.35
N CYS A 141 -11.36 -0.57 2.82
CA CYS A 141 -12.49 0.04 3.51
C CYS A 141 -12.76 -0.65 4.87
N LYS A 142 -12.64 -1.98 4.93
CA LYS A 142 -12.72 -2.72 6.20
C LYS A 142 -11.59 -2.37 7.16
N LEU A 143 -10.34 -2.30 6.69
CA LEU A 143 -9.20 -1.94 7.54
C LEU A 143 -9.36 -0.54 8.15
N ALA A 144 -9.75 0.45 7.33
CA ALA A 144 -10.02 1.80 7.81
C ALA A 144 -11.14 1.81 8.87
N ARG A 145 -12.24 1.08 8.64
CA ARG A 145 -13.34 0.92 9.61
C ARG A 145 -12.87 0.25 10.90
N ILE A 146 -12.10 -0.83 10.83
CA ILE A 146 -11.58 -1.57 12.00
C ILE A 146 -10.83 -0.62 12.94
N PHE A 147 -9.86 0.14 12.41
CA PHE A 147 -9.09 1.06 13.23
C PHE A 147 -9.93 2.23 13.77
N TYR A 148 -10.76 2.83 12.91
CA TYR A 148 -11.64 3.92 13.34
C TYR A 148 -12.58 3.49 14.48
N THR A 149 -13.27 2.36 14.32
CA THR A 149 -14.15 1.81 15.36
C THR A 149 -13.38 1.37 16.61
N GLY A 150 -12.09 1.04 16.45
CA GLY A 150 -11.16 0.77 17.54
C GLY A 150 -10.69 2.02 18.30
N GLY A 151 -11.15 3.22 17.91
CA GLY A 151 -10.79 4.49 18.54
C GLY A 151 -9.41 5.02 18.16
N TYR A 152 -8.87 4.59 17.02
CA TYR A 152 -7.55 5.03 16.54
C TYR A 152 -7.61 6.42 15.93
N ASN A 153 -6.48 7.13 16.00
CA ASN A 153 -6.20 8.24 15.09
C ASN A 153 -5.75 7.64 13.74
N VAL A 154 -6.68 7.56 12.79
CA VAL A 154 -6.46 6.96 11.47
C VAL A 154 -5.94 8.00 10.48
N ARG A 155 -4.72 7.81 10.01
CA ARG A 155 -4.06 8.66 9.02
C ARG A 155 -3.83 7.87 7.74
N VAL A 156 -4.18 8.44 6.58
CA VAL A 156 -4.06 7.74 5.29
C VAL A 156 -3.15 8.51 4.34
N ALA A 157 -2.13 7.82 3.84
CA ALA A 157 -1.23 8.33 2.80
C ALA A 157 -1.49 7.61 1.48
N ILE A 158 -1.93 8.35 0.47
CA ILE A 158 -2.29 7.86 -0.85
C ILE A 158 -1.14 8.16 -1.80
N LEU A 159 -0.47 7.11 -2.28
CA LEU A 159 0.62 7.22 -3.22
C LEU A 159 0.06 7.31 -4.66
N ALA A 160 -0.01 8.52 -5.19
CA ALA A 160 -0.49 8.82 -6.53
C ALA A 160 0.66 8.85 -7.53
N VAL A 161 0.66 7.91 -8.46
CA VAL A 161 1.73 7.72 -9.45
C VAL A 161 1.10 7.43 -10.81
N PRO A 162 1.61 8.02 -11.92
CA PRO A 162 1.17 7.68 -13.26
C PRO A 162 1.28 6.18 -13.56
N GLU A 163 0.37 5.66 -14.40
CA GLU A 163 0.34 4.24 -14.76
C GLU A 163 1.70 3.76 -15.30
N ALA A 164 2.30 4.55 -16.19
CA ALA A 164 3.57 4.23 -16.82
C ALA A 164 4.67 3.95 -15.78
N LEU A 165 4.79 4.82 -14.78
CA LEU A 165 5.82 4.72 -13.75
C LEU A 165 5.57 3.54 -12.81
N SER A 166 4.32 3.24 -12.45
CA SER A 166 4.03 2.07 -11.60
C SER A 166 4.22 0.75 -12.35
N ARG A 167 3.88 0.68 -13.64
CA ARG A 167 4.21 -0.47 -14.50
C ARG A 167 5.71 -0.66 -14.66
N LEU A 168 6.46 0.41 -14.94
CA LEU A 168 7.92 0.37 -15.01
C LEU A 168 8.53 -0.11 -13.70
N GLY A 169 8.04 0.39 -12.56
CA GLY A 169 8.49 -0.04 -11.23
C GLY A 169 8.31 -1.54 -10.98
N ILE A 170 7.27 -2.18 -11.55
CA ILE A 170 7.09 -3.64 -11.48
C ILE A 170 8.20 -4.37 -12.25
N LEU A 171 8.49 -3.92 -13.47
CA LEU A 171 9.53 -4.51 -14.31
C LEU A 171 10.91 -4.36 -13.66
N VAL A 172 11.26 -3.15 -13.25
CA VAL A 172 12.51 -2.82 -12.55
C VAL A 172 12.70 -3.70 -11.32
N ARG A 173 11.67 -3.78 -10.47
CA ARG A 173 11.72 -4.61 -9.25
C ARG A 173 11.99 -6.08 -9.58
N TYR A 174 11.35 -6.62 -10.60
CA TYR A 174 11.51 -8.03 -10.98
C TYR A 174 12.87 -8.29 -11.63
N TYR A 175 13.19 -7.59 -12.71
CA TYR A 175 14.36 -7.88 -13.54
C TYR A 175 15.68 -7.48 -12.89
N ARG A 176 15.69 -6.46 -12.03
CA ARG A 176 16.88 -6.08 -11.25
C ARG A 176 17.03 -6.88 -9.95
N ASN A 177 16.11 -7.80 -9.68
CA ASN A 177 16.10 -8.63 -8.46
C ASN A 177 16.29 -7.79 -7.18
N LEU A 178 15.58 -6.67 -7.08
CA LEU A 178 15.72 -5.76 -5.94
C LEU A 178 15.32 -6.48 -4.63
N PRO A 179 15.88 -6.12 -3.46
CA PRO A 179 15.54 -6.77 -2.18
C PRO A 179 14.03 -6.82 -1.89
N GLU A 180 13.29 -5.77 -2.26
CA GLU A 180 11.84 -5.67 -2.13
C GLU A 180 11.07 -6.62 -3.05
N ALA A 181 11.74 -7.24 -4.02
CA ALA A 181 11.21 -8.27 -4.89
C ALA A 181 11.24 -9.66 -4.25
N GLN A 182 11.99 -9.82 -3.14
CA GLN A 182 12.21 -11.06 -2.40
C GLN A 182 11.75 -10.95 -0.93
N SER A 183 10.73 -10.14 -0.65
CA SER A 183 10.26 -9.86 0.71
C SER A 183 10.03 -11.16 1.50
N ARG A 184 10.78 -11.30 2.61
CA ARG A 184 10.58 -12.32 3.66
C ARG A 184 10.43 -13.77 3.14
N GLY A 185 11.29 -14.15 2.19
CA GLY A 185 11.33 -15.52 1.66
C GLY A 185 10.30 -15.83 0.57
N LEU A 186 9.60 -14.80 0.06
CA LEU A 186 8.80 -14.94 -1.15
C LEU A 186 9.70 -15.11 -2.38
N PRO A 187 9.36 -16.01 -3.33
CA PRO A 187 10.09 -16.12 -4.58
C PRO A 187 9.92 -14.85 -5.41
N LEU A 188 10.98 -14.48 -6.12
CA LEU A 188 10.96 -13.40 -7.10
C LEU A 188 9.86 -13.66 -8.15
N ARG A 189 8.90 -12.75 -8.26
CA ARG A 189 7.77 -12.89 -9.19
C ARG A 189 7.48 -11.61 -9.94
N LEU A 190 7.22 -11.75 -11.23
CA LEU A 190 6.70 -10.66 -12.04
C LEU A 190 5.22 -10.47 -11.69
N THR A 191 4.83 -9.25 -11.35
CA THR A 191 3.41 -8.95 -11.07
C THR A 191 2.65 -8.92 -12.40
N PRO A 192 1.58 -9.71 -12.58
CA PRO A 192 0.80 -9.67 -13.81
C PRO A 192 0.17 -8.29 -14.04
N LYS A 193 0.11 -7.82 -15.29
CA LYS A 193 -0.53 -6.55 -15.66
C LYS A 193 -1.95 -6.42 -15.08
N LYS A 194 -2.77 -7.46 -15.15
CA LYS A 194 -4.12 -7.44 -14.55
C LYS A 194 -4.09 -7.10 -13.04
N VAL A 195 -3.11 -7.60 -12.27
CA VAL A 195 -3.00 -7.30 -10.84
C VAL A 195 -2.65 -5.82 -10.62
N HIS A 196 -1.80 -5.26 -11.49
CA HIS A 196 -1.54 -3.83 -11.51
C HIS A 196 -2.83 -3.06 -11.82
N ASP A 197 -3.51 -3.37 -12.92
CA ASP A 197 -4.68 -2.64 -13.39
C ASP A 197 -5.84 -2.69 -12.38
N ASP A 198 -6.10 -3.86 -11.78
CA ASP A 198 -7.06 -4.03 -10.68
C ASP A 198 -6.70 -3.13 -9.49
N SER A 199 -5.41 -3.04 -9.12
CA SER A 199 -4.93 -2.17 -8.03
C SER A 199 -4.98 -0.68 -8.37
N TYR A 200 -4.77 -0.33 -9.64
CA TYR A 200 -4.86 1.04 -10.13
C TYR A 200 -6.30 1.54 -10.11
N ALA A 201 -7.26 0.76 -10.62
CA ALA A 201 -8.67 1.09 -10.53
C ALA A 201 -9.16 1.10 -9.07
N GLY A 202 -8.79 0.09 -8.28
CA GLY A 202 -9.21 -0.04 -6.89
C GLY A 202 -8.69 1.06 -5.97
N LEU A 203 -7.52 1.65 -6.24
CA LEU A 203 -7.02 2.82 -5.49
C LEU A 203 -7.96 4.03 -5.63
N ALA A 204 -8.52 4.27 -6.81
CA ALA A 204 -9.47 5.37 -7.02
C ALA A 204 -10.75 5.14 -6.20
N LEU A 205 -11.26 3.91 -6.17
CA LEU A 205 -12.42 3.54 -5.35
C LEU A 205 -12.14 3.69 -3.85
N ALA A 206 -10.97 3.25 -3.38
CA ALA A 206 -10.53 3.41 -2.00
C ALA A 206 -10.38 4.90 -1.62
N THR A 207 -9.92 5.74 -2.54
CA THR A 207 -9.77 7.18 -2.32
C THR A 207 -11.12 7.88 -2.28
N LYS A 208 -12.02 7.52 -3.20
CA LYS A 208 -13.41 7.99 -3.19
C LYS A 208 -14.10 7.71 -1.85
N PHE A 209 -13.93 6.50 -1.33
CA PHE A 209 -14.43 6.12 -0.02
C PHE A 209 -13.92 7.05 1.10
N LEU A 210 -12.67 7.51 1.05
CA LEU A 210 -12.13 8.44 2.06
C LEU A 210 -12.73 9.84 1.96
N ASP A 211 -13.05 10.30 0.76
CA ASP A 211 -13.73 11.58 0.56
C ASP A 211 -15.18 11.52 1.08
N GLU A 212 -15.88 10.41 0.83
CA GLU A 212 -17.31 10.22 1.16
C GLU A 212 -17.57 9.79 2.62
N GLU A 213 -16.60 9.15 3.29
CA GLU A 213 -16.81 8.50 4.59
C GLU A 213 -15.84 9.01 5.67
N ALA A 214 -16.30 9.00 6.94
CA ALA A 214 -15.59 9.64 8.06
C ALA A 214 -14.57 8.77 8.82
N PHE A 215 -13.96 7.78 8.16
CA PHE A 215 -13.07 6.78 8.79
C PHE A 215 -11.59 7.16 8.88
N ALA A 216 -11.21 8.35 8.43
CA ALA A 216 -9.85 8.88 8.56
C ALA A 216 -9.87 10.29 9.19
N GLU A 217 -8.89 10.54 10.06
CA GLU A 217 -8.61 11.84 10.67
C GLU A 217 -7.86 12.77 9.70
N SER A 218 -6.92 12.21 8.95
CA SER A 218 -6.10 12.95 8.00
C SER A 218 -5.85 12.11 6.75
N VAL A 219 -5.91 12.75 5.58
CA VAL A 219 -5.63 12.16 4.28
C VAL A 219 -4.62 13.04 3.56
N ILE A 220 -3.56 12.41 3.06
CA ILE A 220 -2.60 13.04 2.15
C ILE A 220 -2.53 12.30 0.83
N VAL A 221 -2.33 13.03 -0.27
CA VAL A 221 -1.94 12.47 -1.56
C VAL A 221 -0.49 12.85 -1.82
N VAL A 222 0.33 11.84 -2.06
CA VAL A 222 1.78 11.95 -2.17
C VAL A 222 2.21 11.33 -3.50
N ARG A 223 3.09 12.01 -4.23
CA ARG A 223 3.77 11.50 -5.43
C ARG A 223 5.10 10.85 -5.04
N ARG A 224 5.77 10.19 -5.98
CA ARG A 224 7.17 9.78 -5.82
C ARG A 224 8.05 10.96 -5.37
N ASN A 225 9.18 10.63 -4.75
CA ASN A 225 10.12 11.58 -4.15
C ASN A 225 9.53 12.39 -2.98
N ASN A 226 8.49 11.84 -2.33
CA ASN A 226 7.84 12.43 -1.16
C ASN A 226 7.31 13.84 -1.44
N MET A 227 6.68 14.05 -2.60
CA MET A 227 6.04 15.31 -2.96
C MET A 227 4.55 15.24 -2.61
N LEU A 228 4.06 16.19 -1.82
CA LEU A 228 2.69 16.34 -1.38
C LEU A 228 1.87 17.08 -2.45
N ALA A 229 0.78 16.45 -2.90
CA ALA A 229 -0.18 17.02 -3.84
C ALA A 229 -1.48 17.49 -3.17
N TYR A 230 -1.81 16.92 -2.01
CA TYR A 230 -3.02 17.24 -1.26
C TYR A 230 -2.84 16.86 0.21
N VAL A 231 -3.43 17.67 1.08
CA VAL A 231 -3.61 17.37 2.50
C VAL A 231 -4.97 17.88 2.94
N ASN A 232 -5.68 17.07 3.71
CA ASN A 232 -6.87 17.50 4.43
C ASN A 232 -6.99 16.73 5.73
N GLU A 233 -7.63 17.36 6.71
CA GLU A 233 -7.79 16.81 8.04
C GLU A 233 -9.16 17.20 8.60
N ARG A 234 -9.68 16.39 9.51
CA ARG A 234 -10.93 16.68 10.18
C ARG A 234 -10.66 17.54 11.41
N VAL A 235 -11.43 18.62 11.54
CA VAL A 235 -11.22 19.65 12.59
C VAL A 235 -12.29 19.63 13.68
N ASP A 236 -13.39 18.93 13.44
CA ASP A 236 -14.51 18.82 14.37
C ASP A 236 -14.74 17.35 14.75
N SER A 237 -14.61 17.03 16.03
CA SER A 237 -14.78 15.65 16.52
C SER A 237 -16.25 15.18 16.56
N GLN A 238 -17.22 16.11 16.55
CA GLN A 238 -18.65 15.81 16.58
C GLN A 238 -19.22 15.72 15.16
N THR A 239 -19.01 16.75 14.35
CA THR A 239 -19.53 16.78 12.97
C THR A 239 -18.64 16.02 12.00
N ARG A 240 -17.39 15.73 12.41
CA ARG A 240 -16.38 15.10 11.56
C ARG A 240 -16.14 15.89 10.28
N ALA A 241 -16.39 17.20 10.26
CA ALA A 241 -16.19 18.02 9.07
C ALA A 241 -14.71 18.07 8.69
N TRP A 242 -14.46 17.99 7.39
CA TRP A 242 -13.14 18.29 6.83
C TRP A 242 -12.81 19.78 7.01
N ARG A 243 -11.52 20.11 7.14
CA ARG A 243 -11.03 21.50 7.17
C ARG A 243 -11.34 22.24 5.87
N ALA A 244 -11.24 21.54 4.74
CA ALA A 244 -11.60 22.01 3.41
C ALA A 244 -12.49 20.97 2.71
N ASP A 245 -13.11 21.31 1.58
CA ASP A 245 -13.88 20.34 0.81
C ASP A 245 -13.05 19.09 0.46
N ALA A 246 -13.70 17.93 0.51
CA ALA A 246 -13.05 16.67 0.16
C ALA A 246 -12.57 16.69 -1.30
N GLY A 247 -11.32 16.32 -1.53
CA GLY A 247 -10.69 16.41 -2.84
C GLY A 247 -9.55 15.42 -3.06
N ALA A 248 -9.45 14.37 -2.23
CA ALA A 248 -8.35 13.41 -2.34
C ALA A 248 -8.43 12.64 -3.66
N LEU A 249 -9.63 12.26 -4.12
CA LEU A 249 -9.82 11.56 -5.40
C LEU A 249 -9.40 12.45 -6.56
N ARG A 250 -9.82 13.72 -6.53
CA ARG A 250 -9.44 14.69 -7.56
C ARG A 250 -7.93 14.87 -7.62
N ALA A 251 -7.27 15.00 -6.48
CA ALA A 251 -5.82 15.11 -6.41
C ALA A 251 -5.12 13.84 -6.94
N LEU A 252 -5.60 12.65 -6.59
CA LEU A 252 -5.10 11.38 -7.15
C LEU A 252 -5.22 11.35 -8.68
N GLU A 253 -6.37 11.73 -9.23
CA GLU A 253 -6.59 11.74 -10.68
C GLU A 253 -5.71 12.74 -11.41
N LEU A 254 -5.46 13.92 -10.81
CA LEU A 254 -4.53 14.91 -11.35
C LEU A 254 -3.10 14.39 -11.40
N GLU A 255 -2.62 13.79 -10.31
CA GLU A 255 -1.26 13.25 -10.26
C GLU A 255 -1.04 12.04 -11.18
N ARG A 256 -2.11 11.37 -11.60
CA ARG A 256 -2.04 10.26 -12.57
C ARG A 256 -1.79 10.72 -14.00
N ILE A 257 -2.21 11.94 -14.35
CA ILE A 257 -2.06 12.53 -15.68
C ILE A 257 -0.95 13.58 -15.74
N ARG A 258 -0.41 13.99 -14.58
CA ARG A 258 0.66 14.98 -14.48
C ARG A 258 1.90 14.50 -15.23
N GLY A 259 2.52 15.41 -15.98
CA GLY A 259 3.78 15.19 -16.66
C GLY A 259 4.88 14.73 -15.71
N LEU A 260 5.86 14.02 -16.25
CA LEU A 260 7.00 13.58 -15.45
C LEU A 260 7.86 14.78 -15.05
N SER A 261 8.27 14.82 -13.79
CA SER A 261 9.34 15.74 -13.39
C SER A 261 10.65 15.38 -14.09
N PRO A 262 11.60 16.32 -14.25
CA PRO A 262 12.90 16.01 -14.86
C PRO A 262 13.66 14.86 -14.17
N GLU A 263 13.45 14.66 -12.86
CA GLU A 263 14.05 13.55 -12.13
C GLU A 263 13.37 12.21 -12.46
N GLU A 264 12.04 12.18 -12.52
CA GLU A 264 11.29 10.99 -12.92
C GLU A 264 11.60 10.60 -14.37
N GLU A 265 11.70 11.57 -15.27
CA GLU A 265 12.05 11.32 -16.68
C GLU A 265 13.45 10.70 -16.81
N ARG A 266 14.45 11.27 -16.13
CA ARG A 266 15.82 10.71 -16.09
C ARG A 266 15.84 9.30 -15.53
N THR A 267 15.12 9.06 -14.45
CA THR A 267 15.06 7.73 -13.81
C THR A 267 14.36 6.72 -14.71
N ALA A 268 13.22 7.08 -15.30
CA ALA A 268 12.46 6.20 -16.18
C ALA A 268 13.27 5.84 -17.43
N ARG A 269 13.96 6.81 -18.03
CA ARG A 269 14.86 6.60 -19.18
C ARG A 269 15.99 5.63 -18.83
N ALA A 270 16.66 5.83 -17.70
CA ALA A 270 17.73 4.95 -17.25
C ALA A 270 17.24 3.51 -16.99
N ASP A 271 16.10 3.37 -16.30
CA ASP A 271 15.48 2.06 -16.04
C ASP A 271 15.08 1.36 -17.35
N ILE A 272 14.49 2.08 -18.31
CA ILE A 272 14.12 1.54 -19.64
C ILE A 272 15.36 1.07 -20.40
N GLU A 273 16.41 1.89 -20.46
CA GLU A 273 17.67 1.52 -21.13
C GLU A 273 18.31 0.28 -20.51
N GLU A 274 18.30 0.16 -19.19
CA GLU A 274 18.81 -1.02 -18.48
C GLU A 274 17.98 -2.27 -18.79
N LEU A 275 16.65 -2.16 -18.74
CA LEU A 275 15.74 -3.28 -19.06
C LEU A 275 15.90 -3.75 -20.51
N ARG A 276 16.07 -2.85 -21.47
CA ARG A 276 16.32 -3.19 -22.88
C ARG A 276 17.58 -4.03 -23.08
N ARG A 277 18.63 -3.78 -22.30
CA ARG A 277 19.90 -4.55 -22.39
C ARG A 277 19.71 -6.03 -22.07
N LEU A 278 18.61 -6.42 -21.40
CA LEU A 278 18.29 -7.82 -21.12
C LEU A 278 17.82 -8.59 -22.37
N GLY A 279 17.45 -7.91 -23.47
CA GLY A 279 17.21 -8.53 -24.78
C GLY A 279 16.03 -9.50 -24.84
N ASN A 280 14.98 -9.26 -24.05
CA ASN A 280 13.79 -10.13 -23.98
C ASN A 280 12.61 -9.52 -24.76
N GLU A 281 12.06 -10.27 -25.73
CA GLU A 281 10.98 -9.79 -26.62
C GLU A 281 9.71 -9.37 -25.87
N LYS A 282 9.26 -10.18 -24.89
CA LYS A 282 8.07 -9.84 -24.08
C LYS A 282 8.28 -8.59 -23.23
N LEU A 283 9.51 -8.41 -22.75
CA LEU A 283 9.88 -7.21 -22.01
C LEU A 283 9.89 -5.99 -22.92
N GLU A 284 10.36 -6.12 -24.17
CA GLU A 284 10.35 -5.03 -25.14
C GLU A 284 8.92 -4.56 -25.46
N ASP A 285 7.96 -5.48 -25.61
CA ASP A 285 6.56 -5.11 -25.82
C ASP A 285 5.99 -4.31 -24.63
N GLU A 286 6.26 -4.74 -23.39
CA GLU A 286 5.88 -4.01 -22.18
C GLU A 286 6.56 -2.63 -22.10
N ILE A 287 7.83 -2.52 -22.50
CA ILE A 287 8.57 -1.25 -22.56
C ILE A 287 7.92 -0.29 -23.57
N ARG A 288 7.59 -0.76 -24.77
CA ARG A 288 6.94 0.09 -25.79
C ARG A 288 5.59 0.62 -25.30
N GLU A 289 4.80 -0.20 -24.62
CA GLU A 289 3.55 0.26 -24.00
C GLU A 289 3.80 1.34 -22.93
N ILE A 290 4.81 1.15 -22.07
CA ILE A 290 5.17 2.12 -21.04
C ILE A 290 5.62 3.45 -21.66
N GLU A 291 6.46 3.42 -22.70
CA GLU A 291 6.89 4.63 -23.42
C GLU A 291 5.71 5.36 -24.06
N GLY A 292 4.76 4.62 -24.64
CA GLY A 292 3.51 5.19 -25.16
C GLY A 292 2.70 5.90 -24.06
N LEU A 293 2.61 5.30 -22.87
CA LEU A 293 1.96 5.92 -21.72
C LEU A 293 2.71 7.17 -21.22
N ILE A 294 4.05 7.18 -21.22
CA ILE A 294 4.85 8.36 -20.86
C ILE A 294 4.58 9.50 -21.85
N ALA A 295 4.63 9.21 -23.15
CA ALA A 295 4.38 10.21 -24.19
C ALA A 295 2.98 10.84 -24.09
N LEU A 296 1.98 10.09 -23.62
CA LEU A 296 0.65 10.63 -23.37
C LEU A 296 0.63 11.65 -22.22
N LEU A 297 1.40 11.42 -21.14
CA LEU A 297 1.46 12.35 -20.00
C LEU A 297 1.94 13.74 -20.44
N ASP A 298 2.93 13.80 -21.33
CA ASP A 298 3.48 15.05 -21.85
C ASP A 298 2.48 15.85 -22.69
N THR A 299 1.44 15.19 -23.23
CA THR A 299 0.38 15.83 -24.01
C THR A 299 -0.85 16.20 -23.19
N THR A 300 -1.06 15.54 -22.05
CA THR A 300 -2.25 15.75 -21.20
C THR A 300 -2.03 16.75 -20.08
N ASP A 301 -0.77 17.01 -19.71
CA ASP A 301 -0.45 18.07 -18.75
C ASP A 301 -0.51 19.43 -19.45
N ASP A 302 -1.57 20.19 -19.18
CA ASP A 302 -1.76 21.53 -19.72
C ASP A 302 -0.92 22.59 -18.98
N GLY A 303 -0.09 22.20 -18.01
CA GLY A 303 0.77 23.07 -17.23
C GLY A 303 0.04 23.86 -16.14
N HIS A 304 -1.25 23.61 -15.91
CA HIS A 304 -2.07 24.31 -14.91
C HIS A 304 -2.37 23.46 -13.67
N LEU A 305 -1.67 22.33 -13.51
CA LEU A 305 -1.82 21.48 -12.35
C LEU A 305 -1.25 22.15 -11.08
N PRO A 306 -1.89 21.99 -9.90
CA PRO A 306 -1.44 22.60 -8.65
C PRO A 306 0.05 22.33 -8.36
N ALA A 307 0.75 23.25 -7.71
CA ALA A 307 2.12 23.00 -7.31
C ALA A 307 2.21 21.85 -6.28
N LEU A 308 3.34 21.15 -6.27
CA LEU A 308 3.63 20.12 -5.28
C LEU A 308 4.56 20.68 -4.20
N ASP A 309 4.26 20.37 -2.94
CA ASP A 309 5.11 20.74 -1.80
C ASP A 309 5.94 19.54 -1.35
N PRO A 310 7.10 19.72 -0.72
CA PRO A 310 7.79 18.61 -0.05
C PRO A 310 6.93 18.04 1.10
N LEU A 311 6.84 16.71 1.20
CA LEU A 311 6.14 16.06 2.31
C LEU A 311 6.89 16.30 3.63
N HIS A 312 6.24 17.03 4.53
CA HIS A 312 6.64 17.10 5.93
C HIS A 312 6.06 15.92 6.72
N ALA A 313 6.73 14.76 6.66
CA ALA A 313 6.27 13.52 7.27
C ALA A 313 5.99 13.66 8.77
N ALA A 314 6.87 14.35 9.51
CA ALA A 314 6.66 14.65 10.93
C ALA A 314 5.34 15.41 11.14
N GLY A 315 5.08 16.45 10.34
CA GLY A 315 3.82 17.20 10.38
C GLY A 315 2.61 16.29 10.19
N PHE A 316 2.61 15.47 9.14
CA PHE A 316 1.51 14.51 8.91
C PHE A 316 1.26 13.58 10.11
N ILE A 317 2.32 13.08 10.75
CA ILE A 317 2.21 12.19 11.92
C ILE A 317 1.80 12.94 13.20
N THR A 318 2.23 14.19 13.39
CA THR A 318 2.03 14.95 14.64
C THR A 318 0.83 15.88 14.63
N LEU A 319 0.08 16.01 13.53
CA LEU A 319 -1.11 16.86 13.48
C LEU A 319 -2.13 16.40 14.54
N ASP A 320 -2.07 17.00 15.73
CA ASP A 320 -3.01 16.74 16.81
C ASP A 320 -4.36 17.30 16.40
N SER A 321 -5.37 16.44 16.33
CA SER A 321 -6.79 16.79 16.25
C SER A 321 -7.31 17.48 17.53
N GLY A 322 -6.44 18.17 18.28
CA GLY A 322 -6.68 18.62 19.64
C GLY A 322 -5.74 19.72 20.15
N SER A 323 -5.31 20.65 19.29
CA SER A 323 -4.83 21.95 19.78
C SER A 323 -6.04 22.89 19.92
N LYS A 324 -6.49 23.05 21.17
CA LYS A 324 -7.56 23.91 21.71
C LYS A 324 -7.99 25.12 20.89
#